data_AF-A0A7S0JEE9-F1
#
_entry.id   AF-A0A7S0JEE9-F1
#
_cell.length_a   1.000
_cell.length_b   1.000
_cell.length_c   1.000
_cell.angle_alpha   90.00
_cell.angle_beta   90.00
_cell.angle_gamma   90.00
#
_symmetry.space_group_name_H-M   'P 1'
#
loop_
_entity.id
_entity.type
_entity.pdbx_description
1 polymer ?
#
loop_
_entity_poly.entity_id
_entity_poly.type
_entity_poly.pdbx_seq_one_letter_code
_entity_poly.pdbx_strand_id
1 'polypeptide(L)'
;AQCTSLLRLLSALGDVSGGGRLVLLCAAGTGSALAAGASKAAPLEFPQLTVQRLFLPADLDLLAQGGPLAALPAVVDGWLRWLSSVAAALPLEADLLLPAAGVAPHAPRLLPLPPPATDASLPVVEPNATYLISGGSGGLGSALVRWLLDEQHVPPSHLVLLSRRGGAAAQPGVRSLKADVSSADSLATCTALAGLPRLGGIFHLAGILDDGLIMNMDAARVRKVVAPKAGLLPLLARCDELSITPPWVLLASSTSSLLGYAGQANYCAANALFDQAAAFGLPARPARLSHLPPPPPPPSILTLNFGPWGEVGMASEGTKAYELSIANGERPMPSALALSCIAEALTSLRTACAAAPTASVVRQQYMIANVEWWRSPWPSHALLRDFAMPMPQRTQPVEVVAAASAGGGGRTREADAGGSSTKARKGRDDLSAEDLRQIESDGRERAEQWMRGRLSSWEEHQPLSDLGLDSLDLVQLRNAFNKHFRAKGRLDDEVPLSVFSNANQTLSELLDKVGALVA
;
A
#
# COMPACT_ATOMS: atom_id res chain seq x y z
N ALA A 1 16.01 -0.92 -9.59
CA ALA A 1 16.05 -0.94 -11.07
C ALA A 1 14.80 -1.60 -11.64
N GLN A 2 14.58 -2.91 -11.43
CA GLN A 2 13.39 -3.64 -11.93
C GLN A 2 12.07 -2.95 -11.60
N CYS A 3 11.86 -2.52 -10.35
CA CYS A 3 10.67 -1.76 -9.95
C CYS A 3 10.48 -0.47 -10.78
N THR A 4 11.54 0.32 -10.99
CA THR A 4 11.47 1.54 -11.83
C THR A 4 11.17 1.22 -13.29
N SER A 5 11.76 0.15 -13.84
CA SER A 5 11.45 -0.30 -15.20
C SER A 5 9.99 -0.72 -15.34
N LEU A 6 9.45 -1.43 -14.35
CA LEU A 6 8.03 -1.79 -14.30
C LEU A 6 7.13 -0.55 -14.25
N LEU A 7 7.45 0.45 -13.42
CA LEU A 7 6.67 1.68 -13.34
C LEU A 7 6.63 2.44 -14.68
N ARG A 8 7.75 2.48 -15.41
CA ARG A 8 7.77 3.04 -16.77
C ARG A 8 6.91 2.24 -17.75
N LEU A 9 6.97 0.91 -17.68
CA LEU A 9 6.10 0.04 -18.48
C LEU A 9 4.63 0.29 -18.17
N LEU A 10 4.27 0.36 -16.89
CA LEU A 10 2.90 0.64 -16.44
C LEU A 10 2.41 2.01 -16.90
N SER A 11 3.26 3.04 -16.84
CA SER A 11 2.94 4.36 -17.39
C SER A 11 2.65 4.29 -18.89
N ALA A 12 3.51 3.60 -19.65
CA ALA A 12 3.31 3.46 -21.10
C ALA A 12 2.05 2.65 -21.45
N LEU A 13 1.73 1.61 -20.67
CA LEU A 13 0.52 0.80 -20.85
C LEU A 13 -0.75 1.57 -20.45
N GLY A 14 -0.67 2.43 -19.42
CA GLY A 14 -1.79 3.24 -18.97
C GLY A 14 -2.28 4.25 -20.01
N ASP A 15 -1.39 4.65 -20.93
CA ASP A 15 -1.69 5.56 -22.04
C ASP A 15 -2.30 4.86 -23.27
N VAL A 16 -2.32 3.53 -23.32
CA VAL A 16 -2.89 2.77 -24.44
C VAL A 16 -4.39 2.54 -24.23
N SER A 17 -5.19 2.90 -25.23
CA SER A 17 -6.63 2.59 -25.28
C SER A 17 -6.84 1.10 -25.53
N GLY A 18 -7.46 0.41 -24.57
CA GLY A 18 -7.76 -1.03 -24.64
C GLY A 18 -7.34 -1.73 -23.34
N GLY A 19 -8.30 -2.35 -22.65
CA GLY A 19 -8.00 -3.08 -21.43
C GLY A 19 -7.05 -4.26 -21.67
N GLY A 20 -6.39 -4.73 -20.61
CA GLY A 20 -5.39 -5.79 -20.73
C GLY A 20 -5.09 -6.52 -19.44
N ARG A 21 -4.35 -7.62 -19.57
CA ARG A 21 -3.79 -8.37 -18.44
C ARG A 21 -2.28 -8.34 -18.50
N LEU A 22 -1.66 -7.80 -17.46
CA LEU A 22 -0.22 -7.90 -17.23
C LEU A 22 0.04 -9.06 -16.27
N VAL A 23 0.74 -10.09 -16.74
CA VAL A 23 1.20 -11.21 -15.90
C VAL A 23 2.67 -10.98 -15.57
N LEU A 24 2.95 -10.78 -14.28
CA LEU A 24 4.30 -10.60 -13.76
C LEU A 24 4.84 -11.92 -13.22
N LEU A 25 6.01 -12.32 -13.71
CA LEU A 25 6.73 -13.47 -13.16
C LEU A 25 7.71 -12.97 -12.10
N CYS A 26 7.54 -13.47 -10.88
CA CYS A 26 8.26 -13.02 -9.71
C CYS A 26 9.00 -14.19 -9.07
N ALA A 27 10.26 -14.01 -8.68
CA ALA A 27 10.92 -14.97 -7.81
C ALA A 27 10.23 -14.96 -6.43
N ALA A 28 9.99 -16.14 -5.86
CA ALA A 28 9.43 -16.39 -4.53
C ALA A 28 10.51 -16.10 -3.47
N GLY A 29 10.81 -14.82 -3.31
CA GLY A 29 11.86 -14.30 -2.44
C GLY A 29 11.96 -12.80 -2.59
N THR A 30 12.59 -12.13 -1.63
CA THR A 30 12.64 -10.66 -1.50
C THR A 30 13.21 -9.90 -2.71
N GLY A 31 13.88 -10.59 -3.65
CA GLY A 31 14.39 -10.00 -4.89
C GLY A 31 13.31 -9.43 -5.82
N SER A 32 12.09 -9.96 -5.78
CA SER A 32 10.96 -9.46 -6.60
C SER A 32 10.07 -8.45 -5.87
N ALA A 33 10.26 -8.27 -4.56
CA ALA A 33 9.36 -7.52 -3.66
C ALA A 33 8.97 -6.14 -4.17
N LEU A 34 9.94 -5.33 -4.59
CA LEU A 34 9.68 -3.96 -5.00
C LEU A 34 8.79 -3.87 -6.24
N ALA A 35 9.03 -4.75 -7.22
CA ALA A 35 8.23 -4.78 -8.44
C ALA A 35 6.83 -5.36 -8.16
N ALA A 36 6.75 -6.47 -7.42
CA ALA A 36 5.50 -7.08 -7.02
C ALA A 36 4.62 -6.10 -6.24
N GLY A 37 5.18 -5.42 -5.23
CA GLY A 37 4.50 -4.41 -4.43
C GLY A 37 4.03 -3.21 -5.25
N ALA A 38 4.92 -2.59 -6.04
CA ALA A 38 4.55 -1.44 -6.89
C ALA A 38 3.38 -1.75 -7.81
N SER A 39 3.34 -2.96 -8.35
CA SER A 39 2.30 -3.38 -9.30
C SER A 39 0.90 -3.44 -8.70
N LYS A 40 0.76 -3.45 -7.36
CA LYS A 40 -0.55 -3.51 -6.68
C LYS A 40 -1.32 -2.19 -6.77
N ALA A 41 -0.61 -1.06 -6.94
CA ALA A 41 -1.26 0.23 -7.19
C ALA A 41 -1.82 0.35 -8.62
N ALA A 42 -1.30 -0.45 -9.56
CA ALA A 42 -1.61 -0.28 -10.99
C ALA A 42 -3.10 -0.44 -11.33
N PRO A 43 -3.84 -1.47 -10.86
CA PRO A 43 -5.27 -1.57 -11.16
C PRO A 43 -6.13 -0.46 -10.54
N LEU A 44 -5.61 0.26 -9.54
CA LEU A 44 -6.31 1.39 -8.90
C LEU A 44 -6.12 2.71 -9.65
N GLU A 45 -4.99 2.85 -10.37
CA GLU A 45 -4.69 4.02 -11.19
C GLU A 45 -5.03 3.81 -12.67
N PHE A 46 -4.99 2.56 -13.14
CA PHE A 46 -5.31 2.11 -14.49
C PHE A 46 -6.39 1.00 -14.43
N PRO A 47 -7.67 1.33 -14.22
CA PRO A 47 -8.75 0.35 -14.06
C PRO A 47 -8.93 -0.61 -15.24
N GLN A 48 -8.47 -0.21 -16.43
CA GLN A 48 -8.44 -1.02 -17.64
C GLN A 48 -7.37 -2.14 -17.61
N LEU A 49 -6.39 -2.05 -16.70
CA LEU A 49 -5.29 -3.00 -16.56
C LEU A 49 -5.52 -3.91 -15.36
N THR A 50 -5.61 -5.21 -15.62
CA THR A 50 -5.52 -6.23 -14.58
C THR A 50 -4.06 -6.66 -14.42
N VAL A 51 -3.59 -6.79 -13.18
CA VAL A 51 -2.23 -7.25 -12.90
C VAL A 51 -2.26 -8.50 -12.03
N GLN A 52 -1.65 -9.56 -12.54
CA GLN A 52 -1.49 -10.84 -11.86
C GLN A 52 -0.01 -11.12 -11.62
N ARG A 53 0.36 -11.59 -10.43
CA ARG A 53 1.73 -11.94 -10.06
C ARG A 53 1.83 -13.45 -9.84
N LEU A 54 2.70 -14.11 -10.59
CA LEU A 54 3.03 -15.51 -10.43
C LEU A 54 4.39 -15.62 -9.73
N PHE A 55 4.39 -16.13 -8.50
CA PHE A 55 5.59 -16.38 -7.71
C PHE A 55 6.11 -17.79 -8.01
N LEU A 56 7.32 -17.85 -8.57
CA LEU A 56 8.03 -19.07 -8.93
C LEU A 56 9.20 -19.32 -7.96
N PRO A 57 9.65 -20.56 -7.74
CA PRO A 57 10.78 -20.83 -6.85
C PRO A 57 12.01 -19.98 -7.21
N ALA A 58 12.69 -19.42 -6.21
CA ALA A 58 13.76 -18.45 -6.44
C ALA A 58 15.03 -19.05 -7.08
N ASP A 59 15.22 -20.35 -6.92
CA ASP A 59 16.27 -21.18 -7.52
C ASP A 59 15.96 -21.61 -8.95
N LEU A 60 14.74 -21.36 -9.43
CA LEU A 60 14.37 -21.63 -10.81
C LEU A 60 15.07 -20.61 -11.72
N ASP A 61 16.23 -21.00 -12.24
CA ASP A 61 16.96 -20.19 -13.21
C ASP A 61 16.21 -20.19 -14.54
N LEU A 62 15.38 -19.17 -14.74
CA LEU A 62 14.59 -19.05 -15.95
C LEU A 62 15.52 -18.88 -17.16
N LEU A 63 16.61 -18.11 -17.06
CA LEU A 63 17.35 -17.57 -18.23
C LEU A 63 18.73 -18.17 -18.49
N ALA A 64 19.36 -18.89 -17.55
CA ALA A 64 20.67 -19.51 -17.80
C ALA A 64 20.58 -20.73 -18.71
N GLN A 65 21.69 -21.11 -19.37
CA GLN A 65 21.76 -22.30 -20.22
C GLN A 65 21.23 -23.55 -19.49
N GLY A 66 20.18 -24.18 -20.03
CA GLY A 66 19.47 -25.30 -19.40
C GLY A 66 18.26 -24.91 -18.53
N GLY A 67 18.07 -23.61 -18.30
CA GLY A 67 16.89 -23.02 -17.67
C GLY A 67 15.66 -23.00 -18.60
N PRO A 68 14.42 -22.95 -18.05
CA PRO A 68 13.17 -23.04 -18.83
C PRO A 68 13.01 -22.04 -19.97
N LEU A 69 13.68 -20.88 -19.96
CA LEU A 69 13.65 -19.87 -21.03
C LEU A 69 14.91 -19.85 -21.91
N ALA A 70 16.00 -20.52 -21.54
CA ALA A 70 17.27 -20.41 -22.29
C ALA A 70 17.31 -21.22 -23.60
N ALA A 71 16.41 -22.20 -23.76
CA ALA A 71 16.25 -22.99 -24.98
C ALA A 71 15.18 -22.39 -25.90
N LEU A 72 15.38 -21.14 -26.33
CA LEU A 72 14.41 -20.32 -27.08
C LEU A 72 13.76 -20.96 -28.33
N PRO A 73 14.27 -22.02 -28.99
CA PRO A 73 13.53 -22.69 -30.08
C PRO A 73 12.43 -23.67 -29.64
N ALA A 74 12.54 -24.32 -28.47
CA ALA A 74 11.57 -25.32 -27.96
C ALA A 74 10.57 -24.73 -26.93
N VAL A 75 10.86 -23.51 -26.48
CA VAL A 75 10.16 -22.78 -25.41
C VAL A 75 8.86 -22.10 -25.86
N VAL A 76 8.62 -22.03 -27.17
CA VAL A 76 7.37 -21.49 -27.74
C VAL A 76 6.15 -22.35 -27.34
N ASP A 77 6.36 -23.62 -26.91
CA ASP A 77 5.27 -24.59 -26.92
C ASP A 77 4.80 -25.19 -25.57
N GLY A 78 5.60 -25.15 -24.50
CA GLY A 78 5.23 -25.84 -23.24
C GLY A 78 4.92 -24.89 -22.09
N TRP A 79 5.96 -24.24 -21.59
CA TRP A 79 5.92 -23.61 -20.28
C TRP A 79 5.25 -22.21 -20.31
N LEU A 80 5.45 -21.39 -21.35
CA LEU A 80 4.75 -20.12 -21.51
C LEU A 80 3.25 -20.37 -21.70
N ARG A 81 2.90 -21.40 -22.49
CA ARG A 81 1.52 -21.84 -22.63
C ARG A 81 0.95 -22.35 -21.31
N TRP A 82 1.73 -23.09 -20.53
CA TRP A 82 1.33 -23.54 -19.20
C TRP A 82 1.15 -22.38 -18.21
N LEU A 83 2.09 -21.45 -18.11
CA LEU A 83 1.93 -20.27 -17.25
C LEU A 83 0.75 -19.40 -17.69
N SER A 84 0.59 -19.23 -19.00
CA SER A 84 -0.56 -18.52 -19.56
C SER A 84 -1.86 -19.24 -19.24
N SER A 85 -1.87 -20.58 -19.28
CA SER A 85 -3.05 -21.37 -18.93
C SER A 85 -3.36 -21.33 -17.44
N VAL A 86 -2.35 -21.36 -16.56
CA VAL A 86 -2.50 -21.17 -15.11
C VAL A 86 -3.07 -19.77 -14.82
N ALA A 87 -2.48 -18.73 -15.41
CA ALA A 87 -2.95 -17.35 -15.31
C ALA A 87 -4.38 -17.19 -15.83
N ALA A 88 -4.71 -17.85 -16.94
CA ALA A 88 -6.05 -17.82 -17.54
C ALA A 88 -7.08 -18.60 -16.72
N ALA A 89 -6.69 -19.72 -16.09
CA ALA A 89 -7.57 -20.57 -15.30
C ALA A 89 -8.00 -19.91 -13.97
N LEU A 90 -7.18 -19.02 -13.43
CA LEU A 90 -7.43 -18.31 -12.17
C LEU A 90 -7.41 -16.77 -12.40
N PRO A 91 -8.30 -16.23 -13.25
CA PRO A 91 -8.20 -14.85 -13.72
C PRO A 91 -8.50 -13.80 -12.64
N LEU A 92 -9.17 -14.22 -11.55
CA LEU A 92 -9.52 -13.38 -10.42
C LEU A 92 -8.46 -13.42 -9.30
N GLU A 93 -7.45 -14.29 -9.41
CA GLU A 93 -6.37 -14.34 -8.43
C GLU A 93 -5.28 -13.33 -8.80
N ALA A 94 -5.06 -12.37 -7.91
CA ALA A 94 -4.08 -11.32 -8.10
C ALA A 94 -2.64 -11.82 -7.82
N ASP A 95 -2.48 -12.74 -6.88
CA ASP A 95 -1.21 -13.33 -6.45
C ASP A 95 -1.35 -14.86 -6.47
N LEU A 96 -0.42 -15.56 -7.14
CA LEU A 96 -0.35 -17.01 -7.19
C LEU A 96 1.06 -17.49 -6.90
N LEU A 97 1.23 -18.34 -5.89
CA LEU A 97 2.47 -19.06 -5.62
C LEU A 97 2.43 -20.43 -6.30
N LEU A 98 3.46 -20.69 -7.11
CA LEU A 98 3.69 -21.95 -7.79
C LEU A 98 4.87 -22.64 -7.08
N PRO A 99 4.62 -23.49 -6.08
CA PRO A 99 5.69 -24.02 -5.23
C PRO A 99 6.60 -25.00 -5.98
N ALA A 100 6.06 -25.75 -6.96
CA ALA A 100 6.80 -26.65 -7.82
C ALA A 100 5.96 -27.01 -9.06
N ALA A 101 6.60 -27.55 -10.10
CA ALA A 101 5.90 -28.09 -11.26
C ALA A 101 4.96 -29.25 -10.85
N GLY A 102 3.73 -29.23 -11.35
CA GLY A 102 2.71 -30.27 -11.06
C GLY A 102 2.01 -30.12 -9.70
N VAL A 103 2.43 -29.19 -8.85
CA VAL A 103 1.72 -28.84 -7.61
C VAL A 103 0.70 -27.74 -7.91
N ALA A 104 -0.50 -27.85 -7.33
CA ALA A 104 -1.54 -26.85 -7.50
C ALA A 104 -1.04 -25.46 -7.03
N PRO A 105 -1.39 -24.38 -7.75
CA PRO A 105 -1.06 -23.03 -7.32
C PRO A 105 -1.75 -22.69 -5.99
N HIS A 106 -1.06 -21.95 -5.12
CA HIS A 106 -1.62 -21.40 -3.90
C HIS A 106 -1.91 -19.91 -4.08
N ALA A 107 -3.06 -19.46 -3.60
CA ALA A 107 -3.40 -18.04 -3.54
C ALA A 107 -3.49 -17.58 -2.07
N PRO A 108 -2.94 -16.41 -1.72
CA PRO A 108 -3.06 -15.89 -0.37
C PRO A 108 -4.50 -15.47 -0.05
N ARG A 109 -4.86 -15.57 1.23
CA ARG A 109 -6.15 -15.14 1.78
C ARG A 109 -5.95 -14.43 3.10
N LEU A 110 -6.75 -13.41 3.35
CA LEU A 110 -6.91 -12.83 4.67
C LEU A 110 -7.91 -13.70 5.45
N LEU A 111 -7.50 -14.16 6.62
CA LEU A 111 -8.32 -14.95 7.52
C LEU A 111 -8.53 -14.15 8.81
N PRO A 112 -9.78 -14.06 9.32
CA PRO A 112 -10.01 -13.47 10.63
C PRO A 112 -9.34 -14.33 11.69
N LEU A 113 -8.56 -13.69 12.55
CA LEU A 113 -7.96 -14.34 13.71
C LEU A 113 -8.63 -13.79 14.96
N PRO A 114 -9.30 -14.63 15.79
CA PRO A 114 -9.74 -14.17 17.09
C PRO A 114 -8.52 -13.79 17.94
N PRO A 115 -8.62 -12.74 18.77
CA PRO A 115 -7.51 -12.39 19.65
C PRO A 115 -7.16 -13.60 20.53
N PRO A 116 -5.86 -13.93 20.70
CA PRO A 116 -5.47 -15.02 21.57
C PRO A 116 -6.00 -14.74 22.99
N ALA A 117 -6.53 -15.78 23.65
CA ALA A 117 -6.89 -15.70 25.06
C ALA A 117 -5.62 -15.42 25.86
N THR A 118 -5.38 -14.15 26.15
CA THR A 118 -4.17 -13.68 26.82
C THR A 118 -4.55 -13.23 28.23
N ASP A 119 -3.71 -13.63 29.18
CA ASP A 119 -3.70 -13.00 30.50
C ASP A 119 -2.99 -11.65 30.32
N ALA A 120 -3.77 -10.58 30.22
CA ALA A 120 -3.29 -9.23 29.87
C ALA A 120 -2.32 -8.60 30.90
N SER A 121 -1.90 -9.37 31.91
CA SER A 121 -1.14 -8.92 33.08
C SER A 121 0.39 -9.11 32.96
N LEU A 122 0.89 -9.91 32.01
CA LEU A 122 2.33 -10.18 31.88
C LEU A 122 2.99 -9.40 30.73
N PRO A 123 4.19 -8.82 30.94
CA PRO A 123 4.95 -8.18 29.88
C PRO A 123 5.23 -9.13 28.70
N VAL A 124 4.93 -8.65 27.50
CA VAL A 124 5.12 -9.40 26.25
C VAL A 124 6.55 -9.31 25.74
N VAL A 125 7.34 -8.38 26.27
CA VAL A 125 8.79 -8.25 26.04
C VAL A 125 9.55 -8.49 27.34
N GLU A 126 10.83 -8.83 27.25
CA GLU A 126 11.69 -9.08 28.41
C GLU A 126 12.23 -7.76 28.97
N PRO A 127 11.91 -7.37 30.22
CA PRO A 127 12.33 -6.06 30.76
C PRO A 127 13.86 -5.90 30.83
N ASN A 128 14.59 -6.99 31.04
CA ASN A 128 16.05 -6.97 31.20
C ASN A 128 16.82 -7.02 29.87
N ALA A 129 16.15 -7.07 28.72
CA ALA A 129 16.78 -7.09 27.41
C ALA A 129 16.84 -5.68 26.79
N THR A 130 17.78 -5.46 25.86
CA THR A 130 17.89 -4.22 25.08
C THR A 130 17.05 -4.30 23.82
N TYR A 131 16.33 -3.24 23.46
CA TYR A 131 15.52 -3.15 22.23
C TYR A 131 16.04 -2.06 21.31
N LEU A 132 16.33 -2.45 20.07
CA LEU A 132 16.78 -1.53 19.03
C LEU A 132 15.57 -1.08 18.20
N ILE A 133 15.38 0.23 18.05
CA ILE A 133 14.18 0.81 17.43
C ILE A 133 14.60 1.77 16.32
N SER A 134 14.35 1.39 15.07
CA SER A 134 14.47 2.33 13.94
C SER A 134 13.15 3.08 13.77
N GLY A 135 13.22 4.37 13.43
CA GLY A 135 12.01 5.20 13.33
C GLY A 135 11.34 5.50 14.68
N GLY A 136 12.03 5.27 15.80
CA GLY A 136 11.52 5.46 17.17
C GLY A 136 11.14 6.90 17.52
N SER A 137 11.62 7.89 16.77
CA SER A 137 11.25 9.30 16.93
C SER A 137 10.05 9.73 16.06
N GLY A 138 9.51 8.84 15.23
CA GLY A 138 8.28 9.10 14.48
C GLY A 138 7.03 8.96 15.35
N GLY A 139 5.84 9.20 14.78
CA GLY A 139 4.57 9.09 15.51
C GLY A 139 4.35 7.70 16.11
N LEU A 140 4.33 6.66 15.26
CA LEU A 140 4.24 5.25 15.68
C LEU A 140 5.36 4.87 16.66
N GLY A 141 6.60 5.24 16.34
CA GLY A 141 7.76 4.91 17.17
C GLY A 141 7.69 5.52 18.56
N SER A 142 7.23 6.77 18.68
CA SER A 142 7.10 7.44 19.97
C SER A 142 5.99 6.83 20.82
N ALA A 143 4.88 6.42 20.19
CA ALA A 143 3.81 5.69 20.87
C ALA A 143 4.32 4.32 21.37
N LEU A 144 5.05 3.57 20.54
CA LEU A 144 5.68 2.31 20.94
C LEU A 144 6.69 2.49 22.08
N VAL A 145 7.53 3.53 22.03
CA VAL A 145 8.51 3.79 23.08
C VAL A 145 7.82 4.07 24.42
N ARG A 146 6.74 4.87 24.44
CA ARG A 146 5.95 5.09 25.67
C ARG A 146 5.35 3.80 26.17
N TRP A 147 4.73 3.02 25.29
CA TRP A 147 4.17 1.72 25.62
C TRP A 147 5.19 0.75 26.21
N LEU A 148 6.42 0.70 25.66
CA LEU A 148 7.51 -0.13 26.19
C LEU A 148 7.95 0.30 27.59
N LEU A 149 7.95 1.60 27.88
CA LEU A 149 8.30 2.15 29.20
C LEU A 149 7.18 1.90 30.21
N ASP A 150 5.96 2.29 29.86
CA ASP A 150 4.85 2.46 30.79
C ASP A 150 4.13 1.13 31.04
N GLU A 151 3.86 0.35 29.99
CA GLU A 151 3.08 -0.88 30.07
C GLU A 151 3.94 -2.14 30.06
N GLN A 152 5.10 -2.10 29.39
CA GLN A 152 6.01 -3.26 29.34
C GLN A 152 7.16 -3.17 30.35
N HIS A 153 7.24 -2.06 31.10
CA HIS A 153 8.22 -1.82 32.16
C HIS A 153 9.69 -2.03 31.72
N VAL A 154 9.99 -1.77 30.45
CA VAL A 154 11.36 -1.80 29.94
C VAL A 154 12.09 -0.56 30.48
N PRO A 155 13.26 -0.72 31.14
CA PRO A 155 14.03 0.44 31.59
C PRO A 155 14.41 1.35 30.42
N PRO A 156 14.39 2.68 30.59
CA PRO A 156 14.68 3.60 29.49
C PRO A 156 16.09 3.40 28.92
N SER A 157 17.07 3.03 29.74
CA SER A 157 18.44 2.71 29.31
C SER A 157 18.55 1.50 28.37
N HIS A 158 17.52 0.65 28.33
CA HIS A 158 17.42 -0.53 27.46
C HIS A 158 16.74 -0.24 26.13
N LEU A 159 16.18 0.97 25.94
CA LEU A 159 15.61 1.40 24.66
C LEU A 159 16.66 2.20 23.88
N VAL A 160 16.97 1.72 22.67
CA VAL A 160 18.00 2.32 21.80
C VAL A 160 17.37 2.72 20.48
N LEU A 161 17.21 4.03 20.26
CA LEU A 161 16.65 4.58 19.03
C LEU A 161 17.76 4.81 18.01
N LEU A 162 17.58 4.32 16.79
CA LEU A 162 18.41 4.69 15.64
C LEU A 162 17.74 5.81 14.87
N SER A 163 18.44 6.94 14.75
CA SER A 163 17.94 8.07 13.98
C SER A 163 19.05 8.78 13.19
N ARG A 164 18.70 9.32 12.02
CA ARG A 164 19.63 10.08 11.17
C ARG A 164 20.14 11.36 11.84
N ARG A 165 19.27 12.02 12.63
CA ARG A 165 19.58 13.30 13.27
C ARG A 165 20.36 13.13 14.58
N GLY A 166 20.23 11.99 15.26
CA GLY A 166 20.72 11.83 16.63
C GLY A 166 20.00 12.78 17.59
N GLY A 167 20.64 13.07 18.73
CA GLY A 167 20.13 14.00 19.75
C GLY A 167 19.38 13.32 20.89
N ALA A 168 18.97 14.09 21.90
CA ALA A 168 18.22 13.55 23.04
C ALA A 168 16.90 12.93 22.58
N ALA A 169 16.62 11.70 23.06
CA ALA A 169 15.30 11.13 22.90
C ALA A 169 14.28 12.00 23.64
N ALA A 170 13.04 12.04 23.16
CA ALA A 170 11.97 12.78 23.84
C ALA A 170 11.73 12.25 25.27
N GLN A 171 12.01 10.97 25.50
CA GLN A 171 11.86 10.33 26.80
C GLN A 171 13.18 10.30 27.58
N PRO A 172 13.22 10.76 28.84
CA PRO A 172 14.42 10.73 29.68
C PRO A 172 15.02 9.31 29.80
N GLY A 173 16.35 9.21 29.68
CA GLY A 173 17.09 7.96 29.82
C GLY A 173 17.08 7.05 28.59
N VAL A 174 16.21 7.29 27.60
CA VAL A 174 16.21 6.55 26.33
C VAL A 174 17.43 6.93 25.51
N ARG A 175 18.18 5.91 25.05
CA ARG A 175 19.40 6.12 24.27
C ARG A 175 19.03 6.43 22.82
N SER A 176 19.65 7.45 22.25
CA SER A 176 19.45 7.82 20.83
C SER A 176 20.81 7.86 20.15
N LEU A 177 21.00 6.95 19.19
CA LEU A 177 22.23 6.81 18.43
C LEU A 177 22.04 7.42 17.04
N LYS A 178 23.02 8.22 16.63
CA LYS A 178 23.04 8.81 15.29
C LYS A 178 23.48 7.75 14.28
N ALA A 179 22.53 7.19 13.55
CA ALA A 179 22.78 6.25 12.47
C ALA A 179 21.64 6.30 11.44
N ASP A 180 22.00 6.39 10.16
CA ASP A 180 21.08 6.13 9.06
C ASP A 180 21.03 4.62 8.78
N VAL A 181 19.91 3.98 9.13
CA VAL A 181 19.71 2.55 8.88
C VAL A 181 19.79 2.19 7.39
N SER A 182 19.59 3.12 6.47
CA SER A 182 19.73 2.87 5.03
C SER A 182 21.17 2.92 4.52
N SER A 183 22.13 3.30 5.37
CA SER A 183 23.55 3.45 5.01
C SER A 183 24.42 2.50 5.84
N ALA A 184 25.06 1.54 5.15
CA ALA A 184 26.03 0.63 5.78
C ALA A 184 27.19 1.41 6.44
N ASP A 185 27.68 2.46 5.79
CA ASP A 185 28.77 3.30 6.33
C ASP A 185 28.33 4.07 7.58
N SER A 186 27.09 4.58 7.60
CA SER A 186 26.54 5.22 8.79
C SER A 186 26.38 4.25 9.97
N LEU A 187 26.04 2.99 9.70
CA LEU A 187 25.93 1.96 10.73
C LEU A 187 27.32 1.48 11.21
N ALA A 188 28.30 1.39 10.31
CA ALA A 188 29.67 1.04 10.64
C ALA A 188 30.35 2.09 11.54
N THR A 189 30.11 3.37 11.26
CA THR A 189 30.65 4.50 12.06
C THR A 189 29.96 4.66 13.42
N CYS A 190 28.79 4.05 13.63
CA CYS A 190 28.08 4.06 14.91
C CYS A 190 28.66 3.01 15.88
N THR A 191 29.83 3.30 16.46
CA THR A 191 30.56 2.38 17.37
C THR A 191 29.76 1.95 18.61
N ALA A 192 28.81 2.78 19.05
CA ALA A 192 27.92 2.47 20.19
C ALA A 192 27.06 1.22 19.99
N LEU A 193 26.88 0.74 18.75
CA LEU A 193 26.20 -0.53 18.45
C LEU A 193 26.98 -1.74 18.98
N ALA A 194 28.31 -1.68 19.00
CA ALA A 194 29.15 -2.77 19.48
C ALA A 194 29.06 -2.97 21.01
N GLY A 195 28.69 -1.92 21.74
CA GLY A 195 28.54 -1.94 23.19
C GLY A 195 27.10 -2.19 23.66
N LEU A 196 26.21 -2.68 22.79
CA LEU A 196 24.86 -3.02 23.20
C LEU A 196 24.87 -4.26 24.10
N PRO A 197 24.10 -4.25 25.21
CA PRO A 197 23.84 -5.47 25.99
C PRO A 197 23.08 -6.51 25.16
N ARG A 198 22.70 -7.63 25.79
CA ARG A 198 21.88 -8.68 25.16
C ARG A 198 20.65 -8.06 24.47
N LEU A 199 20.58 -8.22 23.15
CA LEU A 199 19.49 -7.74 22.32
C LEU A 199 18.27 -8.65 22.49
N GLY A 200 17.14 -8.08 22.89
CA GLY A 200 15.85 -8.76 23.04
C GLY A 200 15.02 -8.77 21.76
N GLY A 201 15.31 -7.89 20.80
CA GLY A 201 14.62 -7.79 19.52
C GLY A 201 14.86 -6.46 18.83
N ILE A 202 14.42 -6.35 17.57
CA ILE A 202 14.47 -5.12 16.79
C ILE A 202 13.05 -4.72 16.39
N PHE A 203 12.68 -3.47 16.65
CA PHE A 203 11.50 -2.83 16.08
C PHE A 203 11.93 -1.97 14.90
N HIS A 204 11.65 -2.42 13.69
CA HIS A 204 12.00 -1.68 12.48
C HIS A 204 10.79 -0.91 11.95
N LEU A 205 10.67 0.35 12.39
CA LEU A 205 9.55 1.24 12.09
C LEU A 205 9.94 2.37 11.13
N ALA A 206 11.19 2.41 10.68
CA ALA A 206 11.67 3.44 9.77
C ALA A 206 10.90 3.39 8.43
N GLY A 207 10.26 4.50 8.10
CA GLY A 207 9.51 4.67 6.86
C GLY A 207 9.15 6.14 6.66
N ILE A 208 8.88 6.50 5.40
CA ILE A 208 8.37 7.80 5.00
C ILE A 208 7.34 7.61 3.88
N LEU A 209 6.51 8.62 3.64
CA LEU A 209 5.66 8.72 2.45
C LEU A 209 6.27 9.67 1.42
N ASP A 210 5.96 9.44 0.16
CA ASP A 210 6.22 10.36 -0.96
C ASP A 210 5.23 10.01 -2.08
N ASP A 211 3.95 10.24 -1.78
CA ASP A 211 2.84 9.80 -2.62
C ASP A 211 2.88 10.49 -3.99
N GLY A 212 2.50 9.75 -5.01
CA GLY A 212 2.47 10.19 -6.39
C GLY A 212 1.98 9.08 -7.31
N LEU A 213 1.34 9.46 -8.41
CA LEU A 213 0.90 8.52 -9.43
C LEU A 213 2.08 7.79 -10.07
N ILE A 214 1.81 6.59 -10.59
CA ILE A 214 2.77 5.77 -11.32
C ILE A 214 3.44 6.55 -12.44
N MET A 215 2.70 7.38 -13.17
CA MET A 215 3.24 8.20 -14.26
C MET A 215 4.17 9.34 -13.79
N ASN A 216 4.03 9.76 -12.53
CA ASN A 216 4.86 10.78 -11.89
C ASN A 216 5.93 10.14 -10.97
N MET A 217 6.16 8.83 -11.11
CA MET A 217 7.05 8.05 -10.27
C MET A 217 8.41 7.86 -10.94
N ASP A 218 9.45 8.46 -10.36
CA ASP A 218 10.82 8.29 -10.82
C ASP A 218 11.67 7.40 -9.88
N ALA A 219 12.91 7.14 -10.29
CA ALA A 219 13.83 6.33 -9.49
C ALA A 219 14.18 6.98 -8.13
N ALA A 220 14.16 8.31 -8.04
CA ALA A 220 14.53 9.04 -6.84
C ALA A 220 13.42 8.92 -5.79
N ARG A 221 12.15 9.16 -6.16
CA ARG A 221 10.98 9.01 -5.29
C ARG A 221 10.83 7.57 -4.79
N VAL A 222 11.03 6.57 -5.67
CA VAL A 222 11.04 5.16 -5.26
C VAL A 222 12.15 4.89 -4.25
N ARG A 223 13.40 5.30 -4.55
CA ARG A 223 14.54 5.07 -3.64
C ARG A 223 14.33 5.74 -2.29
N LYS A 224 13.82 6.97 -2.27
CA LYS A 224 13.59 7.76 -1.06
C LYS A 224 12.65 7.03 -0.09
N VAL A 225 11.57 6.42 -0.58
CA VAL A 225 10.58 5.68 0.22
C VAL A 225 11.06 4.27 0.59
N VAL A 226 11.72 3.57 -0.34
CA VAL A 226 12.22 2.20 -0.12
C VAL A 226 13.39 2.17 0.87
N ALA A 227 14.33 3.12 0.78
CA ALA A 227 15.58 3.14 1.54
C ALA A 227 15.42 2.92 3.06
N PRO A 228 14.56 3.67 3.79
CA PRO A 228 14.43 3.46 5.25
C PRO A 228 13.90 2.07 5.61
N LYS A 229 12.97 1.51 4.81
CA LYS A 229 12.45 0.15 5.04
C LYS A 229 13.48 -0.91 4.69
N ALA A 230 14.14 -0.80 3.55
CA ALA A 230 15.23 -1.67 3.14
C ALA A 230 16.47 -1.59 4.06
N GLY A 231 16.57 -0.53 4.88
CA GLY A 231 17.61 -0.33 5.89
C GLY A 231 17.68 -1.43 6.96
N LEU A 232 16.67 -2.30 7.07
CA LEU A 232 16.78 -3.53 7.86
C LEU A 232 17.99 -4.39 7.44
N LEU A 233 18.24 -4.52 6.13
CA LEU A 233 19.28 -5.40 5.60
C LEU A 233 20.71 -4.98 5.99
N PRO A 234 21.14 -3.72 5.77
CA PRO A 234 22.44 -3.28 6.27
C PRO A 234 22.51 -3.25 7.81
N LEU A 235 21.39 -3.06 8.52
CA LEU A 235 21.36 -3.17 9.99
C LEU A 235 21.66 -4.61 10.44
N LEU A 236 20.99 -5.61 9.86
CA LEU A 236 21.26 -7.03 10.16
C LEU A 236 22.68 -7.43 9.76
N ALA A 237 23.18 -6.95 8.62
CA ALA A 237 24.58 -7.15 8.22
C ALA A 237 25.55 -6.56 9.25
N ARG A 238 25.22 -5.40 9.84
CA ARG A 238 26.03 -4.81 10.91
C ARG A 238 25.95 -5.61 12.21
N CYS A 239 24.78 -6.18 12.52
CA CYS A 239 24.63 -7.10 13.65
C CYS A 239 25.51 -8.35 13.47
N ASP A 240 25.55 -8.94 12.27
CA ASP A 240 26.42 -10.08 11.95
C ASP A 240 27.91 -9.72 12.15
N GLU A 241 28.36 -8.58 11.64
CA GLU A 241 29.74 -8.08 11.82
C GLU A 241 30.12 -7.92 13.30
N LEU A 242 29.15 -7.57 14.15
CA LEU A 242 29.32 -7.38 15.59
C LEU A 242 29.06 -8.66 16.41
N SER A 243 28.77 -9.79 15.76
CA SER A 243 28.35 -11.04 16.42
C SER A 243 27.14 -10.85 17.35
N ILE A 244 26.22 -9.95 16.98
CA ILE A 244 24.96 -9.70 17.67
C ILE A 244 23.86 -10.41 16.90
N THR A 245 23.11 -11.29 17.56
CA THR A 245 21.98 -12.00 16.92
C THR A 245 20.67 -11.54 17.54
N PRO A 246 19.83 -10.77 16.81
CA PRO A 246 18.47 -10.51 17.27
C PRO A 246 17.67 -11.83 17.28
N PRO A 247 16.92 -12.15 18.35
CA PRO A 247 16.05 -13.32 18.35
C PRO A 247 14.86 -13.16 17.40
N TRP A 248 14.40 -11.92 17.21
CA TRP A 248 13.33 -11.58 16.29
C TRP A 248 13.42 -10.14 15.81
N VAL A 249 12.73 -9.86 14.70
CA VAL A 249 12.51 -8.53 14.16
C VAL A 249 11.02 -8.30 13.92
N LEU A 250 10.51 -7.16 14.40
CA LEU A 250 9.18 -6.66 14.07
C LEU A 250 9.32 -5.64 12.93
N LEU A 251 8.62 -5.90 11.83
CA LEU A 251 8.64 -5.10 10.62
C LEU A 251 7.31 -4.37 10.47
N ALA A 252 7.33 -3.04 10.60
CA ALA A 252 6.13 -2.24 10.35
C ALA A 252 5.89 -2.12 8.84
N SER A 253 4.96 -2.92 8.35
CA SER A 253 4.45 -2.88 6.98
C SER A 253 3.15 -2.06 6.93
N SER A 254 2.41 -2.14 5.81
CA SER A 254 1.15 -1.40 5.62
C SER A 254 0.13 -2.24 4.86
N THR A 255 -1.15 -1.97 5.07
CA THR A 255 -2.26 -2.51 4.26
C THR A 255 -2.08 -2.21 2.76
N SER A 256 -1.42 -1.09 2.42
CA SER A 256 -1.12 -0.70 1.04
C SER A 256 -0.34 -1.76 0.25
N SER A 257 0.57 -2.53 0.88
CA SER A 257 1.29 -3.60 0.17
C SER A 257 0.50 -4.91 0.06
N LEU A 258 -0.63 -5.03 0.74
CA LEU A 258 -1.56 -6.14 0.59
C LEU A 258 -2.59 -5.83 -0.50
N LEU A 259 -3.28 -4.70 -0.35
CA LEU A 259 -4.48 -4.33 -1.11
C LEU A 259 -4.21 -3.35 -2.27
N GLY A 260 -3.04 -2.69 -2.28
CA GLY A 260 -2.74 -1.59 -3.17
C GLY A 260 -3.38 -0.28 -2.73
N TYR A 261 -2.76 0.84 -3.10
CA TYR A 261 -3.35 2.18 -2.92
C TYR A 261 -2.95 3.06 -4.11
N ALA A 262 -3.91 3.78 -4.68
CA ALA A 262 -3.64 4.72 -5.76
C ALA A 262 -2.69 5.83 -5.26
N GLY A 263 -1.68 6.17 -6.04
CA GLY A 263 -0.66 7.14 -5.66
C GLY A 263 0.43 6.62 -4.72
N GLN A 264 0.42 5.32 -4.36
CA GLN A 264 1.37 4.77 -3.38
C GLN A 264 2.22 3.62 -3.93
N ALA A 265 2.45 3.55 -5.25
CA ALA A 265 3.22 2.45 -5.84
C ALA A 265 4.61 2.27 -5.21
N ASN A 266 5.30 3.35 -4.84
CA ASN A 266 6.58 3.31 -4.13
C ASN A 266 6.46 2.80 -2.68
N TYR A 267 5.38 3.14 -1.98
CA TYR A 267 5.12 2.70 -0.62
C TYR A 267 4.66 1.24 -0.58
N CYS A 268 3.79 0.82 -1.51
CA CYS A 268 3.46 -0.59 -1.74
C CYS A 268 4.73 -1.41 -2.02
N ALA A 269 5.64 -0.91 -2.86
CA ALA A 269 6.93 -1.54 -3.13
C ALA A 269 7.78 -1.70 -1.86
N ALA A 270 7.91 -0.62 -1.08
CA ALA A 270 8.75 -0.60 0.11
C ALA A 270 8.23 -1.55 1.20
N ASN A 271 6.92 -1.64 1.39
CA ASN A 271 6.27 -2.52 2.37
C ASN A 271 6.26 -4.00 1.91
N ALA A 272 6.16 -4.26 0.61
CA ALA A 272 6.21 -5.62 0.07
C ALA A 272 7.54 -6.34 0.33
N LEU A 273 8.63 -5.61 0.65
CA LEU A 273 9.88 -6.21 1.15
C LEU A 273 9.64 -7.02 2.42
N PHE A 274 8.81 -6.51 3.34
CA PHE A 274 8.52 -7.16 4.61
C PHE A 274 7.53 -8.31 4.42
N ASP A 275 6.52 -8.11 3.57
CA ASP A 275 5.55 -9.16 3.24
C ASP A 275 6.26 -10.38 2.63
N GLN A 276 7.20 -10.15 1.70
CA GLN A 276 8.00 -11.24 1.13
C GLN A 276 9.03 -11.80 2.10
N ALA A 277 9.56 -11.01 3.04
CA ALA A 277 10.41 -11.53 4.10
C ALA A 277 9.63 -12.49 5.02
N ALA A 278 8.37 -12.18 5.33
CA ALA A 278 7.50 -13.08 6.08
C ALA A 278 7.14 -14.34 5.29
N ALA A 279 6.82 -14.22 4.00
CA ALA A 279 6.44 -15.35 3.17
C ALA A 279 7.62 -16.28 2.79
N PHE A 280 8.76 -15.69 2.43
CA PHE A 280 9.87 -16.39 1.79
C PHE A 280 11.18 -16.35 2.59
N GLY A 281 11.28 -15.49 3.60
CA GLY A 281 12.48 -15.31 4.42
C GLY A 281 13.33 -14.11 3.99
N LEU A 282 14.29 -13.75 4.84
CA LEU A 282 15.26 -12.70 4.56
C LEU A 282 16.24 -13.14 3.44
N PRO A 283 16.77 -12.19 2.65
CA PRO A 283 17.80 -12.51 1.67
C PRO A 283 19.06 -13.07 2.35
N ALA A 284 19.83 -13.85 1.60
CA ALA A 284 21.11 -14.37 2.06
C ALA A 284 22.08 -13.25 2.45
N ARG A 285 23.00 -13.58 3.37
CA ARG A 285 24.03 -12.65 3.83
C ARG A 285 24.81 -12.07 2.65
N PRO A 286 25.08 -10.74 2.62
CA PRO A 286 25.83 -10.11 1.53
C PRO A 286 27.20 -10.77 1.30
N ALA A 287 27.57 -10.95 0.04
CA ALA A 287 28.84 -11.59 -0.34
C ALA A 287 30.09 -10.93 0.27
N ARG A 288 30.06 -9.62 0.55
CA ARG A 288 31.16 -8.91 1.23
C ARG A 288 31.47 -9.44 2.63
N LEU A 289 30.49 -10.10 3.27
CA LEU A 289 30.61 -10.71 4.60
C LEU A 289 30.91 -12.21 4.53
N SER A 290 31.28 -12.75 3.37
CA SER A 290 31.65 -14.15 3.20
C SER A 290 32.86 -14.57 4.03
N HIS A 291 33.73 -13.61 4.39
CA HIS A 291 34.90 -13.82 5.24
C HIS A 291 34.54 -14.06 6.72
N LEU A 292 33.33 -13.72 7.15
CA LEU A 292 32.85 -13.99 8.50
C LEU A 292 32.43 -15.46 8.63
N PRO A 293 32.53 -16.07 9.84
CA PRO A 293 31.98 -17.40 10.12
C PRO A 293 30.53 -17.54 9.64
N PRO A 294 30.02 -18.74 9.36
CA PRO A 294 28.62 -18.94 8.99
C PRO A 294 27.70 -18.18 9.94
N PRO A 295 26.74 -17.39 9.43
CA PRO A 295 25.90 -16.60 10.29
C PRO A 295 25.07 -17.52 11.19
N PRO A 296 24.70 -17.07 12.40
CA PRO A 296 23.68 -17.76 13.19
C PRO A 296 22.36 -17.84 12.40
N PRO A 297 21.41 -18.69 12.83
CA PRO A 297 20.07 -18.71 12.23
C PRO A 297 19.50 -17.28 12.17
N PRO A 298 18.85 -16.88 11.06
CA PRO A 298 18.30 -15.54 10.94
C PRO A 298 17.21 -15.31 12.00
N PRO A 299 16.94 -14.05 12.38
CA PRO A 299 15.89 -13.74 13.35
C PRO A 299 14.53 -14.25 12.89
N SER A 300 13.68 -14.62 13.85
CA SER A 300 12.25 -14.79 13.59
C SER A 300 11.63 -13.47 13.11
N ILE A 301 10.64 -13.52 12.24
CA ILE A 301 10.08 -12.35 11.56
C ILE A 301 8.63 -12.17 11.95
N LEU A 302 8.29 -10.99 12.45
CA LEU A 302 6.92 -10.55 12.66
C LEU A 302 6.63 -9.34 11.77
N THR A 303 5.82 -9.53 10.73
CA THR A 303 5.41 -8.44 9.84
C THR A 303 4.00 -7.98 10.18
N LEU A 304 3.83 -6.70 10.46
CA LEU A 304 2.54 -6.11 10.80
C LEU A 304 2.13 -5.11 9.72
N ASN A 305 1.10 -5.44 8.95
CA ASN A 305 0.51 -4.57 7.93
C ASN A 305 -0.51 -3.65 8.59
N PHE A 306 -0.08 -2.45 8.99
CA PHE A 306 -0.95 -1.48 9.65
C PHE A 306 -1.83 -0.74 8.66
N GLY A 307 -3.10 -0.56 9.03
CA GLY A 307 -3.94 0.53 8.53
C GLY A 307 -3.55 1.87 9.17
N PRO A 308 -4.32 2.94 8.92
CA PRO A 308 -4.07 4.28 9.44
C PRO A 308 -4.17 4.35 10.97
N TRP A 309 -3.38 5.23 11.57
CA TRP A 309 -3.38 5.54 13.02
C TRP A 309 -3.88 6.97 13.19
N GLY A 310 -4.93 7.16 14.02
CA GLY A 310 -5.64 8.45 14.09
C GLY A 310 -4.90 9.54 14.84
N GLU A 311 -4.20 9.19 15.92
CA GLU A 311 -3.58 10.17 16.83
C GLU A 311 -2.15 10.53 16.41
N VAL A 312 -1.44 9.61 15.76
CA VAL A 312 -0.01 9.73 15.48
C VAL A 312 0.35 9.16 14.11
N GLY A 313 1.48 9.62 13.58
CA GLY A 313 2.07 9.04 12.37
C GLY A 313 1.53 9.67 11.09
N MET A 314 1.65 8.92 10.00
CA MET A 314 1.52 9.43 8.63
C MET A 314 0.08 9.77 8.22
N ALA A 315 -0.91 9.24 8.94
CA ALA A 315 -2.34 9.45 8.70
C ALA A 315 -3.03 9.98 9.96
N SER A 316 -2.35 10.84 10.72
CA SER A 316 -2.91 11.47 11.92
C SER A 316 -3.96 12.52 11.57
N GLU A 317 -4.86 12.81 12.50
CA GLU A 317 -5.93 13.79 12.35
C GLU A 317 -5.42 15.14 11.83
N GLY A 318 -6.17 15.74 10.90
CA GLY A 318 -5.78 16.98 10.22
C GLY A 318 -4.84 16.80 9.02
N THR A 319 -4.46 15.56 8.69
CA THR A 319 -3.73 15.25 7.44
C THR A 319 -4.68 14.82 6.33
N LYS A 320 -4.31 15.09 5.07
CA LYS A 320 -5.06 14.59 3.90
C LYS A 320 -5.17 13.06 3.89
N ALA A 321 -4.13 12.36 4.34
CA ALA A 321 -4.13 10.90 4.45
C ALA A 321 -5.20 10.40 5.44
N TYR A 322 -5.44 11.12 6.54
CA TYR A 322 -6.52 10.82 7.49
C TYR A 322 -7.89 10.95 6.82
N GLU A 323 -8.17 12.09 6.18
CA GLU A 323 -9.46 12.34 5.51
C GLU A 323 -9.74 11.31 4.42
N LEU A 324 -8.74 11.03 3.59
CA LEU A 324 -8.85 10.06 2.52
C LEU A 324 -9.08 8.63 3.04
N SER A 325 -8.41 8.26 4.14
CA SER A 325 -8.60 6.94 4.75
C SER A 325 -10.04 6.73 5.21
N ILE A 326 -10.64 7.73 5.86
CA ILE A 326 -12.06 7.71 6.25
C ILE A 326 -12.96 7.62 5.02
N ALA A 327 -12.69 8.42 3.98
CA ALA A 327 -13.47 8.40 2.75
C ALA A 327 -13.45 7.02 2.07
N ASN A 328 -12.30 6.34 2.12
CA ASN A 328 -12.08 5.00 1.59
C ASN A 328 -12.43 3.88 2.58
N GLY A 329 -13.12 4.19 3.69
CA GLY A 329 -13.57 3.20 4.67
C GLY A 329 -12.44 2.55 5.49
N GLU A 330 -11.19 2.99 5.38
CA GLU A 330 -10.09 2.54 6.22
C GLU A 330 -9.99 3.47 7.43
N ARG A 331 -10.73 3.17 8.50
CA ARG A 331 -10.85 4.06 9.65
C ARG A 331 -9.54 4.11 10.43
N PRO A 332 -9.02 5.31 10.74
CA PRO A 332 -7.87 5.47 11.61
C PRO A 332 -8.10 4.82 12.97
N MET A 333 -7.15 3.99 13.41
CA MET A 333 -7.21 3.28 14.69
C MET A 333 -6.66 4.14 15.83
N PRO A 334 -7.21 4.03 17.04
CA PRO A 334 -6.56 4.55 18.26
C PRO A 334 -5.21 3.87 18.48
N SER A 335 -4.21 4.61 18.98
CA SER A 335 -2.86 4.06 19.20
C SER A 335 -2.88 2.90 20.19
N ALA A 336 -3.69 3.01 21.25
CA ALA A 336 -3.83 1.98 22.28
C ALA A 336 -4.31 0.63 21.71
N LEU A 337 -5.29 0.66 20.79
CA LEU A 337 -5.79 -0.56 20.12
C LEU A 337 -4.70 -1.19 19.26
N ALA A 338 -3.96 -0.39 18.50
CA ALA A 338 -2.92 -0.93 17.64
C ALA A 338 -1.73 -1.47 18.45
N LEU A 339 -1.41 -0.87 19.61
CA LEU A 339 -0.42 -1.36 20.56
C LEU A 339 -0.85 -2.66 21.24
N SER A 340 -2.14 -2.81 21.60
CA SER A 340 -2.64 -4.09 22.14
C SER A 340 -2.53 -5.21 21.10
N CYS A 341 -2.82 -4.94 19.83
CA CYS A 341 -2.60 -5.90 18.74
C CYS A 341 -1.11 -6.24 18.54
N ILE A 342 -0.20 -5.27 18.71
CA ILE A 342 1.26 -5.55 18.72
C ILE A 342 1.60 -6.51 19.86
N ALA A 343 1.03 -6.32 21.04
CA ALA A 343 1.26 -7.17 22.20
C ALA A 343 0.80 -8.62 21.96
N GLU A 344 -0.40 -8.78 21.40
CA GLU A 344 -0.95 -10.09 21.02
C GLU A 344 -0.08 -10.79 19.96
N ALA A 345 0.35 -10.06 18.94
CA ALA A 345 1.20 -10.59 17.87
C ALA A 345 2.59 -11.00 18.39
N LEU A 346 3.21 -10.23 19.28
CA LEU A 346 4.47 -10.59 19.95
C LEU A 346 4.30 -11.83 20.84
N THR A 347 3.17 -11.95 21.54
CA THR A 347 2.86 -13.13 22.36
C THR A 347 2.71 -14.38 21.51
N SER A 348 2.03 -14.27 20.36
CA SER A 348 1.92 -15.36 19.39
C SER A 348 3.29 -15.79 18.87
N LEU A 349 4.14 -14.81 18.50
CA LEU A 349 5.49 -15.08 18.04
C LEU A 349 6.33 -15.78 19.12
N ARG A 350 6.28 -15.31 20.37
CA ARG A 350 7.01 -15.93 21.49
C ARG A 350 6.57 -17.37 21.72
N THR A 351 5.26 -17.62 21.72
CA THR A 351 4.70 -18.97 21.87
C THR A 351 5.16 -19.88 20.73
N ALA A 352 5.09 -19.40 19.50
CA ALA A 352 5.55 -20.15 18.33
C ALA A 352 7.05 -20.43 18.38
N CYS A 353 7.88 -19.45 18.77
CA CYS A 353 9.32 -19.64 18.94
C CYS A 353 9.66 -20.65 20.06
N ALA A 354 8.89 -20.65 21.15
CA ALA A 354 9.09 -21.62 22.25
C ALA A 354 8.69 -23.05 21.86
N ALA A 355 7.71 -23.20 20.97
CA ALA A 355 7.26 -24.50 20.45
C ALA A 355 8.08 -25.01 19.26
N ALA A 356 8.82 -24.12 18.58
CA ALA A 356 9.58 -24.47 17.39
C ALA A 356 10.81 -25.33 17.72
N PRO A 357 11.17 -26.32 16.87
CA PRO A 357 12.41 -27.06 17.03
C PRO A 357 13.63 -26.13 17.05
N THR A 358 14.65 -26.48 17.84
CA THR A 358 15.90 -25.72 17.94
C THR A 358 16.46 -25.42 16.54
N ALA A 359 16.70 -24.14 16.23
CA ALA A 359 17.13 -23.59 14.93
C ALA A 359 16.04 -23.31 13.87
N SER A 360 14.75 -23.52 14.15
CA SER A 360 13.67 -23.15 13.22
C SER A 360 13.31 -21.67 13.31
N VAL A 361 13.24 -21.00 12.16
CA VAL A 361 12.89 -19.57 12.06
C VAL A 361 11.39 -19.43 11.96
N VAL A 362 10.77 -18.75 12.94
CA VAL A 362 9.33 -18.48 12.92
C VAL A 362 9.07 -17.23 12.10
N ARG A 363 8.08 -17.29 11.20
CA ARG A 363 7.66 -16.17 10.38
C ARG A 363 6.15 -16.01 10.51
N GLN A 364 5.71 -14.83 10.90
CA GLN A 364 4.30 -14.49 11.06
C GLN A 364 4.00 -13.15 10.40
N GLN A 365 2.82 -13.04 9.83
CA GLN A 365 2.32 -11.82 9.21
C GLN A 365 0.87 -11.59 9.63
N TYR A 366 0.57 -10.37 10.09
CA TYR A 366 -0.77 -9.97 10.49
C TYR A 366 -1.14 -8.63 9.86
N MET A 367 -2.40 -8.49 9.47
CA MET A 367 -2.99 -7.20 9.13
C MET A 367 -3.71 -6.64 10.35
N ILE A 368 -3.38 -5.41 10.74
CA ILE A 368 -4.00 -4.70 11.86
C ILE A 368 -4.62 -3.44 11.27
N ALA A 369 -5.93 -3.45 11.05
CA ALA A 369 -6.66 -2.34 10.46
C ALA A 369 -8.13 -2.34 10.90
N ASN A 370 -8.73 -1.15 10.97
CA ASN A 370 -10.15 -0.98 11.16
C ASN A 370 -10.78 -0.58 9.83
N VAL A 371 -11.49 -1.51 9.19
CA VAL A 371 -11.98 -1.30 7.81
C VAL A 371 -13.49 -1.48 7.72
N GLU A 372 -14.16 -0.45 7.24
CA GLU A 372 -15.53 -0.50 6.72
C GLU A 372 -15.49 -1.04 5.29
N TRP A 373 -15.40 -2.37 5.19
CA TRP A 373 -15.20 -3.06 3.91
C TRP A 373 -16.21 -2.70 2.82
N TRP A 374 -17.46 -2.41 3.20
CA TRP A 374 -18.52 -2.02 2.28
C TRP A 374 -18.32 -0.63 1.65
N ARG A 375 -17.52 0.25 2.28
CA ARG A 375 -17.09 1.55 1.71
C ARG A 375 -15.74 1.49 1.03
N SER A 376 -14.98 0.41 1.27
CA SER A 376 -13.61 0.30 0.78
C SER A 376 -13.53 0.23 -0.75
N PRO A 377 -12.41 0.62 -1.36
CA PRO A 377 -12.18 0.44 -2.80
C PRO A 377 -11.84 -1.02 -3.17
N TRP A 378 -11.82 -1.94 -2.20
CA TRP A 378 -11.36 -3.32 -2.38
C TRP A 378 -12.42 -4.42 -2.16
N PRO A 379 -13.73 -4.20 -2.34
CA PRO A 379 -14.75 -5.17 -1.90
C PRO A 379 -14.68 -6.52 -2.66
N SER A 380 -14.02 -6.55 -3.82
CA SER A 380 -13.83 -7.75 -4.64
C SER A 380 -12.36 -8.18 -4.73
N HIS A 381 -11.48 -7.66 -3.88
CA HIS A 381 -10.07 -8.00 -3.90
C HIS A 381 -9.87 -9.49 -3.56
N ALA A 382 -9.00 -10.19 -4.30
CA ALA A 382 -8.83 -11.65 -4.19
C ALA A 382 -8.48 -12.13 -2.77
N LEU A 383 -7.68 -11.34 -2.04
CA LEU A 383 -7.33 -11.61 -0.64
C LEU A 383 -8.55 -11.73 0.30
N LEU A 384 -9.66 -11.06 -0.02
CA LEU A 384 -10.85 -10.96 0.82
C LEU A 384 -11.95 -11.97 0.46
N ARG A 385 -11.74 -12.83 -0.55
CA ARG A 385 -12.80 -13.71 -1.08
C ARG A 385 -13.43 -14.61 -0.02
N ASP A 386 -12.61 -15.08 0.93
CA ASP A 386 -13.04 -15.98 2.00
C ASP A 386 -13.21 -15.23 3.35
N PHE A 387 -13.17 -13.90 3.31
CA PHE A 387 -13.34 -13.06 4.48
C PHE A 387 -14.84 -12.76 4.68
N ALA A 388 -15.40 -13.19 5.82
CA ALA A 388 -16.78 -12.86 6.16
C ALA A 388 -16.90 -11.35 6.41
N MET A 389 -17.58 -10.63 5.51
CA MET A 389 -17.81 -9.20 5.62
C MET A 389 -19.09 -8.92 6.42
N PRO A 390 -19.03 -8.37 7.64
CA PRO A 390 -20.23 -7.95 8.32
C PRO A 390 -20.87 -6.79 7.56
N MET A 391 -22.05 -7.01 6.99
CA MET A 391 -22.92 -5.93 6.55
C MET A 391 -23.38 -5.15 7.79
N PRO A 392 -23.34 -3.81 7.78
CA PRO A 392 -23.91 -3.04 8.88
C PRO A 392 -25.40 -3.41 9.01
N GLN A 393 -25.75 -4.03 10.13
CA GLN A 393 -27.15 -4.16 10.51
C GLN A 393 -27.68 -2.74 10.68
N ARG A 394 -28.81 -2.45 10.04
CA ARG A 394 -29.49 -1.15 10.13
C ARG A 394 -29.79 -0.92 11.62
N THR A 395 -28.94 -0.17 12.31
CA THR A 395 -29.22 0.27 13.67
C THR A 395 -30.47 1.11 13.57
N GLN A 396 -31.56 0.66 14.21
CA GLN A 396 -32.74 1.49 14.34
C GLN A 396 -32.30 2.81 14.98
N PRO A 397 -32.70 3.97 14.43
CA PRO A 397 -32.36 5.23 15.05
C PRO A 397 -32.86 5.19 16.49
N VAL A 398 -31.96 5.45 17.43
CA VAL A 398 -32.32 5.73 18.83
C VAL A 398 -33.29 6.91 18.78
N GLU A 399 -34.52 6.71 19.24
CA GLU A 399 -35.53 7.76 19.34
C GLU A 399 -34.99 8.89 20.22
N VAL A 400 -34.52 9.96 19.57
CA VAL A 400 -34.40 11.25 20.21
C VAL A 400 -35.82 11.78 20.33
N VAL A 401 -36.37 11.71 21.54
CA VAL A 401 -37.67 12.30 21.89
C VAL A 401 -37.55 13.82 21.72
N ALA A 402 -37.89 14.32 20.52
CA ALA A 402 -38.06 15.74 20.25
C ALA A 402 -39.56 16.05 20.20
N ALA A 403 -39.97 16.91 21.13
CA ALA A 403 -41.33 17.34 21.34
C ALA A 403 -42.00 17.88 20.06
N ALA A 404 -43.25 17.47 19.88
CA ALA A 404 -44.12 17.88 18.80
C ALA A 404 -44.34 19.41 18.77
N SER A 405 -44.26 19.99 17.58
CA SER A 405 -45.14 21.11 17.21
C SER A 405 -45.63 20.90 15.78
N ALA A 406 -46.96 20.96 15.66
CA ALA A 406 -47.74 20.62 14.50
C ALA A 406 -47.89 21.81 13.54
N GLY A 407 -47.98 21.51 12.25
CA GLY A 407 -48.32 22.42 11.16
C GLY A 407 -47.65 21.89 9.89
N GLY A 408 -48.27 21.10 9.02
CA GLY A 408 -49.60 21.28 8.44
C GLY A 408 -49.42 21.88 7.06
N GLY A 409 -49.52 21.06 6.00
CA GLY A 409 -49.49 21.57 4.62
C GLY A 409 -49.00 20.56 3.58
N GLY A 410 -49.79 19.51 3.34
CA GLY A 410 -49.56 18.60 2.21
C GLY A 410 -49.81 19.31 0.88
N ARG A 411 -48.89 19.13 -0.08
CA ARG A 411 -49.15 19.25 -1.51
C ARG A 411 -48.44 18.13 -2.25
N THR A 412 -49.26 17.20 -2.72
CA THR A 412 -49.00 16.28 -3.83
C THR A 412 -48.51 17.05 -5.04
N ARG A 413 -47.39 16.63 -5.65
CA ARG A 413 -47.02 17.01 -7.02
C ARG A 413 -47.13 15.78 -7.90
N GLU A 414 -48.06 15.89 -8.82
CA GLU A 414 -48.30 15.01 -9.96
C GLU A 414 -47.02 14.84 -10.79
N ALA A 415 -46.84 13.62 -11.28
CA ALA A 415 -45.87 13.29 -12.30
C ALA A 415 -46.34 13.89 -13.63
N ASP A 416 -45.65 14.94 -14.07
CA ASP A 416 -45.86 15.51 -15.40
C ASP A 416 -45.01 14.75 -16.42
N ALA A 417 -45.69 14.06 -17.32
CA ALA A 417 -45.12 13.37 -18.46
C ALA A 417 -44.78 14.41 -19.56
N GLY A 418 -43.53 14.86 -19.59
CA GLY A 418 -43.00 15.77 -20.59
C GLY A 418 -42.28 15.05 -21.73
N GLY A 419 -42.93 14.99 -22.88
CA GLY A 419 -42.51 14.56 -24.22
C GLY A 419 -41.02 14.29 -24.50
N SER A 420 -40.73 13.04 -24.85
CA SER A 420 -39.56 12.66 -25.65
C SER A 420 -39.68 13.20 -27.07
N SER A 421 -38.99 14.31 -27.38
CA SER A 421 -38.72 14.67 -28.78
C SER A 421 -37.43 13.96 -29.23
N THR A 422 -37.59 12.84 -29.92
CA THR A 422 -36.50 12.14 -30.61
C THR A 422 -36.07 12.97 -31.82
N LYS A 423 -35.12 13.90 -31.64
CA LYS A 423 -34.41 14.50 -32.77
C LYS A 423 -33.46 13.44 -33.34
N ALA A 424 -33.65 13.12 -34.61
CA ALA A 424 -32.75 12.24 -35.36
C ALA A 424 -31.31 12.75 -35.27
N ARG A 425 -30.38 11.88 -34.84
CA ARG A 425 -28.94 12.17 -34.82
C ARG A 425 -28.48 12.34 -36.28
N LYS A 426 -28.12 13.57 -36.66
CA LYS A 426 -27.31 13.84 -37.85
C LYS A 426 -25.94 13.17 -37.68
N GLY A 427 -25.42 12.56 -38.73
CA GLY A 427 -24.03 12.08 -38.75
C GLY A 427 -23.05 13.26 -38.63
N ARG A 428 -21.86 13.00 -38.10
CA ARG A 428 -20.83 14.02 -37.81
C ARG A 428 -20.41 14.82 -39.07
N ASP A 429 -20.65 14.26 -40.25
CA ASP A 429 -20.31 14.84 -41.55
C ASP A 429 -21.34 15.87 -42.09
N ASP A 430 -22.49 16.06 -41.42
CA ASP A 430 -23.59 16.95 -41.83
C ASP A 430 -23.76 18.20 -40.92
N LEU A 431 -22.81 18.47 -40.02
CA LEU A 431 -22.87 19.54 -39.02
C LEU A 431 -22.23 20.83 -39.55
N SER A 432 -22.91 21.97 -39.34
CA SER A 432 -22.33 23.28 -39.67
C SER A 432 -21.24 23.67 -38.64
N ALA A 433 -20.38 24.61 -39.00
CA ALA A 433 -19.41 25.19 -38.06
C ALA A 433 -20.09 25.83 -36.83
N GLU A 434 -21.33 26.31 -36.97
CA GLU A 434 -22.14 26.81 -35.87
C GLU A 434 -22.57 25.68 -34.92
N ASP A 435 -23.01 24.54 -35.48
CA ASP A 435 -23.43 23.37 -34.71
C ASP A 435 -22.25 22.77 -33.94
N LEU A 436 -21.06 22.71 -34.54
CA LEU A 436 -19.85 22.23 -33.88
C LEU A 436 -19.45 23.12 -32.71
N ARG A 437 -19.49 24.45 -32.89
CA ARG A 437 -19.23 25.41 -31.81
C ARG A 437 -20.24 25.28 -30.67
N GLN A 438 -21.51 25.07 -31.00
CA GLN A 438 -22.55 24.87 -29.99
C GLN A 438 -22.32 23.56 -29.22
N ILE A 439 -21.97 22.47 -29.90
CA ILE A 439 -21.67 21.17 -29.29
C ILE A 439 -20.45 21.28 -28.34
N GLU A 440 -19.38 21.94 -28.76
CA GLU A 440 -18.20 22.19 -27.91
C GLU A 440 -18.53 23.05 -26.70
N SER A 441 -19.28 24.14 -26.89
CA SER A 441 -19.74 25.02 -25.81
C SER A 441 -20.60 24.26 -24.80
N ASP A 442 -21.57 23.48 -25.29
CA ASP A 442 -22.44 22.65 -24.48
C ASP A 442 -21.65 21.57 -23.69
N GLY A 443 -20.61 21.00 -24.31
CA GLY A 443 -19.70 20.05 -23.68
C GLY A 443 -18.87 20.68 -22.56
N ARG A 444 -18.29 21.86 -22.81
CA ARG A 444 -17.54 22.64 -21.82
C ARG A 444 -18.42 23.03 -20.63
N GLU A 445 -19.63 23.53 -20.88
CA GLU A 445 -20.57 23.91 -19.82
C GLU A 445 -20.95 22.70 -18.92
N ARG A 446 -21.16 21.52 -19.53
CA ARG A 446 -21.40 20.27 -18.77
C ARG A 446 -20.20 19.91 -17.89
N ALA A 447 -18.99 20.00 -18.41
CA ALA A 447 -17.77 19.73 -17.66
C ALA A 447 -17.62 20.72 -16.49
N GLU A 448 -17.87 22.00 -16.72
CA GLU A 448 -17.82 23.04 -15.69
C GLU A 448 -18.83 22.78 -14.57
N GLN A 449 -20.10 22.55 -14.91
CA GLN A 449 -21.14 22.27 -13.92
C GLN A 449 -20.79 21.05 -13.06
N TRP A 450 -20.13 20.05 -13.66
CA TRP A 450 -19.68 18.88 -12.93
C TRP A 450 -18.51 19.18 -11.98
N MET A 451 -17.57 20.05 -12.37
CA MET A 451 -16.40 20.41 -11.56
C MET A 451 -16.69 21.39 -10.42
N ARG A 452 -17.67 22.30 -10.56
CA ARG A 452 -17.94 23.39 -9.58
C ARG A 452 -18.21 22.91 -8.15
N GLY A 453 -18.68 21.68 -7.96
CA GLY A 453 -18.90 21.09 -6.63
C GLY A 453 -17.73 20.25 -6.09
N ARG A 454 -16.59 20.21 -6.79
CA ARG A 454 -15.45 19.31 -6.51
C ARG A 454 -14.13 20.05 -6.32
N LEU A 455 -14.12 21.35 -6.55
CA LEU A 455 -12.96 22.22 -6.34
C LEU A 455 -13.23 23.13 -5.15
N SER A 456 -12.20 23.34 -4.33
CA SER A 456 -12.24 24.25 -3.18
C SER A 456 -12.21 25.73 -3.59
N SER A 457 -11.67 26.02 -4.78
CA SER A 457 -11.59 27.35 -5.39
C SER A 457 -11.80 27.24 -6.91
N TRP A 458 -12.25 28.33 -7.55
CA TRP A 458 -12.56 28.37 -8.98
C TRP A 458 -11.79 29.49 -9.67
N GLU A 459 -10.60 29.17 -10.20
CA GLU A 459 -9.81 30.07 -11.02
C GLU A 459 -9.30 29.36 -12.28
N GLU A 460 -9.89 29.68 -13.44
CA GLU A 460 -9.66 28.95 -14.70
C GLU A 460 -8.22 29.06 -15.24
N HIS A 461 -7.51 30.14 -14.89
CA HIS A 461 -6.15 30.40 -15.37
C HIS A 461 -5.06 29.88 -14.44
N GLN A 462 -5.41 29.37 -13.26
CA GLN A 462 -4.43 28.81 -12.34
C GLN A 462 -4.11 27.35 -12.69
N PRO A 463 -2.86 26.91 -12.48
CA PRO A 463 -2.50 25.50 -12.48
C PRO A 463 -3.35 24.71 -11.47
N LEU A 464 -3.69 23.46 -11.81
CA LEU A 464 -4.46 22.58 -10.91
C LEU A 464 -3.76 22.39 -9.55
N SER A 465 -2.42 22.39 -9.51
CA SER A 465 -1.64 22.34 -8.28
C SER A 465 -1.92 23.52 -7.33
N ASP A 466 -2.15 24.71 -7.89
CA ASP A 466 -2.34 25.95 -7.13
C ASP A 466 -3.79 26.04 -6.61
N LEU A 467 -4.72 25.35 -7.29
CA LEU A 467 -6.08 25.09 -6.81
C LEU A 467 -6.13 24.01 -5.71
N GLY A 468 -4.97 23.49 -5.27
CA GLY A 468 -4.85 22.50 -4.22
C GLY A 468 -5.10 21.06 -4.66
N LEU A 469 -5.14 20.78 -5.97
CA LEU A 469 -5.26 19.43 -6.51
C LEU A 469 -3.87 18.81 -6.67
N ASP A 470 -3.61 17.72 -5.95
CA ASP A 470 -2.42 16.91 -6.21
C ASP A 470 -2.71 15.79 -7.23
N SER A 471 -1.67 15.02 -7.57
CA SER A 471 -1.84 13.95 -8.56
C SER A 471 -2.86 12.88 -8.14
N LEU A 472 -3.07 12.66 -6.84
CA LEU A 472 -4.06 11.71 -6.36
C LEU A 472 -5.49 12.26 -6.53
N ASP A 473 -5.70 13.55 -6.25
CA ASP A 473 -6.98 14.21 -6.51
C ASP A 473 -7.34 14.13 -7.99
N LEU A 474 -6.34 14.26 -8.88
CA LEU A 474 -6.55 14.17 -10.32
C LEU A 474 -7.00 12.76 -10.77
N VAL A 475 -6.49 11.69 -10.16
CA VAL A 475 -7.02 10.32 -10.40
C VAL A 475 -8.44 10.18 -9.88
N GLN A 476 -8.73 10.65 -8.68
CA GLN A 476 -10.06 10.56 -8.10
C GLN A 476 -11.07 11.35 -8.92
N LEU A 477 -10.68 12.55 -9.37
CA LEU A 477 -11.46 13.40 -10.25
C LEU A 477 -11.72 12.70 -11.58
N ARG A 478 -10.69 12.12 -12.21
CA ARG A 478 -10.82 11.32 -13.45
C ARG A 478 -11.77 10.13 -13.27
N ASN A 479 -11.60 9.36 -12.20
CA ASN A 479 -12.42 8.18 -11.93
C ASN A 479 -13.88 8.58 -11.66
N ALA A 480 -14.11 9.66 -10.90
CA ALA A 480 -15.43 10.22 -10.68
C ALA A 480 -16.06 10.77 -11.97
N PHE A 481 -15.25 11.38 -12.84
CA PHE A 481 -15.69 11.92 -14.14
C PHE A 481 -16.18 10.79 -15.04
N ASN A 482 -15.35 9.75 -15.22
CA ASN A 482 -15.71 8.55 -15.98
C ASN A 482 -16.98 7.90 -15.43
N LYS A 483 -17.08 7.72 -14.11
CA LYS A 483 -18.27 7.15 -13.47
C LYS A 483 -19.53 7.98 -13.77
N HIS A 484 -19.43 9.31 -13.68
CA HIS A 484 -20.57 10.20 -13.87
C HIS A 484 -21.07 10.23 -15.32
N PHE A 485 -20.17 10.46 -16.27
CA PHE A 485 -20.55 10.71 -17.67
C PHE A 485 -20.80 9.41 -18.46
N ARG A 486 -20.17 8.28 -18.08
CA ARG A 486 -20.53 6.96 -18.63
C ARG A 486 -21.93 6.53 -18.19
N ALA A 487 -22.29 6.75 -16.92
CA ALA A 487 -23.65 6.47 -16.44
C ALA A 487 -24.74 7.28 -17.18
N LYS A 488 -24.37 8.42 -17.78
CA LYS A 488 -25.25 9.27 -18.59
C LYS A 488 -25.17 8.99 -20.10
N GLY A 489 -24.40 7.98 -20.54
CA GLY A 489 -24.21 7.65 -21.95
C GLY A 489 -23.54 8.76 -22.78
N ARG A 490 -22.69 9.58 -22.14
CA ARG A 490 -21.98 10.72 -22.75
C ARG A 490 -20.51 10.47 -23.00
N LEU A 491 -20.01 9.31 -22.58
CA LEU A 491 -18.65 8.83 -22.82
C LEU A 491 -18.76 7.38 -23.30
N ASP A 492 -18.30 7.12 -24.50
CA ASP A 492 -18.21 5.77 -25.05
C ASP A 492 -17.01 5.03 -24.42
N ASP A 493 -15.86 5.70 -24.38
CA ASP A 493 -14.60 5.19 -23.83
C ASP A 493 -14.21 5.83 -22.49
N GLU A 494 -13.27 5.20 -21.81
CA GLU A 494 -12.74 5.70 -20.54
C GLU A 494 -11.73 6.81 -20.82
N VAL A 495 -11.91 7.99 -20.21
CA VAL A 495 -10.99 9.11 -20.41
C VAL A 495 -9.60 8.72 -19.93
N PRO A 496 -8.53 8.80 -20.74
CA PRO A 496 -7.18 8.44 -20.33
C PRO A 496 -6.70 9.28 -19.13
N LEU A 497 -5.87 8.69 -18.27
CA LEU A 497 -5.34 9.41 -17.10
C LEU A 497 -4.46 10.60 -17.51
N SER A 498 -3.78 10.51 -18.65
CA SER A 498 -2.98 11.58 -19.26
C SER A 498 -3.75 12.89 -19.48
N VAL A 499 -5.08 12.84 -19.57
CA VAL A 499 -5.93 14.04 -19.66
C VAL A 499 -5.96 14.81 -18.35
N PHE A 500 -5.99 14.11 -17.21
CA PHE A 500 -6.12 14.71 -15.87
C PHE A 500 -4.78 14.93 -15.16
N SER A 501 -3.76 14.14 -15.48
CA SER A 501 -2.59 13.98 -14.63
C SER A 501 -1.53 15.08 -14.69
N ASN A 502 -1.63 16.02 -15.63
CA ASN A 502 -0.75 17.17 -15.68
C ASN A 502 -1.21 18.21 -14.64
N ALA A 503 -0.64 18.19 -13.44
CA ALA A 503 -0.97 19.15 -12.38
C ALA A 503 -0.61 20.61 -12.73
N ASN A 504 0.29 20.81 -13.70
CA ASN A 504 0.69 22.15 -14.18
C ASN A 504 -0.23 22.69 -15.27
N GLN A 505 -1.15 21.88 -15.82
CA GLN A 505 -2.16 22.39 -16.74
C GLN A 505 -3.13 23.30 -15.98
N THR A 506 -3.71 24.26 -16.68
CA THR A 506 -4.72 25.15 -16.08
C THR A 506 -6.07 24.47 -15.99
N LEU A 507 -6.95 24.96 -15.12
CA LEU A 507 -8.33 24.47 -15.04
C LEU A 507 -9.07 24.66 -16.38
N SER A 508 -8.85 25.76 -17.10
CA SER A 508 -9.42 25.96 -18.44
C SER A 508 -8.97 24.88 -19.43
N GLU A 509 -7.67 24.58 -19.48
CA GLU A 509 -7.13 23.55 -20.38
C GLU A 509 -7.72 22.18 -20.09
N LEU A 510 -7.94 21.85 -18.81
CA LEU A 510 -8.59 20.61 -18.44
C LEU A 510 -10.07 20.61 -18.87
N LEU A 511 -10.81 21.69 -18.60
CA LEU A 511 -12.23 21.85 -18.97
C LEU A 511 -12.45 21.74 -20.47
N ASP A 512 -11.56 22.32 -21.27
CA ASP A 512 -11.65 22.26 -22.73
C ASP A 512 -11.43 20.81 -23.24
N LYS A 513 -10.43 20.11 -22.70
CA LYS A 513 -10.16 18.69 -23.04
C LYS A 513 -11.32 17.78 -22.66
N VAL A 514 -11.80 17.89 -21.41
CA VAL A 514 -12.89 17.01 -20.94
C VAL A 514 -14.24 17.41 -21.49
N GLY A 515 -14.44 18.71 -21.78
CA GLY A 515 -15.62 19.26 -22.44
C GLY A 515 -15.78 18.70 -23.84
N ALA A 516 -14.71 18.67 -24.63
CA ALA A 516 -14.71 18.06 -25.96
C ALA A 516 -15.04 16.55 -25.94
N LEU A 517 -14.76 15.84 -24.85
CA LEU A 517 -15.06 14.41 -24.70
C LEU A 517 -16.53 14.14 -24.32
N VAL A 518 -17.22 15.10 -23.70
CA VAL A 518 -18.63 14.96 -23.25
C VAL A 518 -19.62 15.84 -24.05
N ALA A 519 -19.09 16.51 -25.06
CA ALA A 519 -19.82 17.23 -26.10
C ALA A 519 -20.64 16.23 -26.92
#